data_AF-A0A933CU06-F1
#
_entry.id   AF-A0A933CU06-F1
#
_cell.length_a   1.000
_cell.length_b   1.000
_cell.length_c   1.000
_cell.angle_alpha   90.00
_cell.angle_beta   90.00
_cell.angle_gamma   90.00
#
_symmetry.space_group_name_H-M   'P 1'
#
loop_
_entity.id
_entity.type
_entity.pdbx_description
1 polymer ?
#
loop_
_entity_poly.entity_id
_entity_poly.type
_entity_poly.pdbx_seq_one_letter_code
_entity_poly.pdbx_strand_id
1 'polypeptide(L)'
;MFHLSRDGWLLFATCAVRSFAYGFLSVILGLYLDAIGLERTAIGWIFTAALGGGALMTVVLTAVADAAGRRSLLIAGAVLMALAGLVFLATNSPILLAIAAIFGTISPSGKEVGPFLSIEQAILPQTTEDRNRTAAFAAYN
;
A
#
# COMPACT_ATOMS: atom_id res chain seq x y z
N MET A 1 -11.83 25.58 -4.91
CA MET A 1 -10.74 24.60 -5.10
C MET A 1 -9.69 24.91 -4.05
N PHE A 2 -9.49 24.03 -3.06
CA PHE A 2 -8.54 24.27 -1.96
C PHE A 2 -7.10 24.30 -2.51
N HIS A 3 -6.25 25.15 -1.93
CA HIS A 3 -4.86 25.28 -2.37
C HIS A 3 -4.01 24.21 -1.67
N LEU A 4 -3.32 23.39 -2.46
CA LEU A 4 -2.35 22.40 -1.99
C LEU A 4 -0.96 22.86 -2.41
N SER A 5 0.02 22.67 -1.52
CA SER A 5 1.43 22.73 -1.89
C SER A 5 1.80 21.64 -2.90
N ARG A 6 2.99 21.75 -3.50
CA ARG A 6 3.53 20.71 -4.39
C ARG A 6 3.55 19.33 -3.73
N ASP A 7 3.92 19.25 -2.45
CA ASP A 7 3.96 18.00 -1.72
C ASP A 7 2.56 17.41 -1.53
N GLY A 8 1.56 18.25 -1.28
CA GLY A 8 0.15 17.84 -1.25
C GLY A 8 -0.27 17.17 -2.56
N TRP A 9 0.03 17.78 -3.71
CA TRP A 9 -0.26 17.18 -5.01
C TRP A 9 0.50 15.87 -5.26
N LEU A 10 1.75 15.76 -4.79
CA LEU A 10 2.51 14.51 -4.88
C LEU A 10 1.85 13.39 -4.07
N LEU A 11 1.35 13.67 -2.87
CA LEU A 11 0.63 12.68 -2.05
C LEU A 11 -0.63 12.18 -2.76
N PHE A 12 -1.42 13.09 -3.35
CA PHE A 12 -2.60 12.70 -4.15
C PHE A 12 -2.22 11.84 -5.35
N ALA A 13 -1.16 12.20 -6.08
CA ALA A 13 -0.71 11.43 -7.24
C ALA A 13 -0.22 10.04 -6.85
N THR A 14 0.60 9.91 -5.80
CA THR A 14 1.07 8.61 -5.32
C THR A 14 -0.07 7.76 -4.80
N CYS A 15 -1.01 8.34 -4.05
CA CYS A 15 -2.20 7.65 -3.56
C CYS A 15 -3.09 7.16 -4.71
N ALA A 16 -3.33 7.99 -5.72
CA ALA A 16 -4.15 7.63 -6.88
C ALA A 16 -3.54 6.46 -7.67
N VAL A 17 -2.25 6.54 -7.99
CA VAL A 17 -1.52 5.47 -8.70
C VAL A 17 -1.56 4.17 -7.89
N ARG A 18 -1.31 4.26 -6.59
CA ARG A 18 -1.27 3.10 -5.70
C ARG A 18 -2.66 2.48 -5.49
N SER A 19 -3.70 3.30 -5.32
CA SER A 19 -5.08 2.84 -5.21
C SER A 19 -5.57 2.18 -6.49
N PHE A 20 -5.20 2.73 -7.66
CA PHE A 20 -5.46 2.07 -8.94
C PHE A 20 -4.76 0.72 -9.03
N ALA A 21 -3.48 0.63 -8.64
CA ALA A 21 -2.75 -0.63 -8.62
C ALA A 21 -3.40 -1.68 -7.68
N TYR A 22 -3.82 -1.27 -6.48
CA TYR A 22 -4.55 -2.17 -5.57
C TYR A 22 -5.87 -2.64 -6.17
N GLY A 23 -6.66 -1.73 -6.75
CA GLY A 23 -7.94 -2.07 -7.40
C GLY A 23 -7.78 -2.98 -8.61
N PHE A 24 -6.74 -2.78 -9.41
CA PHE A 24 -6.43 -3.68 -10.52
C PHE A 24 -5.99 -5.06 -10.02
N LEU A 25 -5.08 -5.10 -9.05
CA LEU A 25 -4.52 -6.33 -8.53
C LEU A 25 -5.57 -7.19 -7.82
N SER A 26 -6.55 -6.59 -7.13
CA SER A 26 -7.60 -7.36 -6.46
C SER A 26 -8.45 -8.21 -7.41
N VAL A 27 -8.60 -7.76 -8.66
CA VAL A 27 -9.31 -8.51 -9.70
C VAL A 27 -8.46 -9.65 -10.25
N ILE A 28 -7.19 -9.38 -10.53
CA ILE A 28 -6.34 -10.32 -11.29
C ILE A 28 -5.48 -11.24 -10.42
N LEU A 29 -5.22 -10.91 -9.16
CA LEU A 29 -4.21 -11.61 -8.35
C LEU A 29 -4.57 -13.08 -8.12
N GLY A 30 -5.84 -13.38 -7.85
CA GLY A 30 -6.30 -14.76 -7.68
C GLY A 30 -6.17 -15.56 -8.98
N LEU A 31 -6.56 -14.96 -10.11
CA LEU A 31 -6.44 -15.56 -11.44
C LEU A 31 -4.97 -15.78 -11.82
N TYR A 32 -4.10 -14.83 -11.48
CA TYR A 32 -2.66 -14.95 -11.68
C TYR A 32 -2.08 -16.13 -10.91
N LEU A 33 -2.36 -16.23 -9.61
CA LEU A 33 -1.83 -17.30 -8.76
C LEU A 33 -2.33 -18.68 -9.20
N ASP A 34 -3.59 -18.78 -9.62
CA ASP A 34 -4.16 -20.02 -10.20
C ASP A 34 -3.49 -20.36 -11.55
N ALA A 35 -3.26 -19.35 -12.41
CA ALA A 35 -2.63 -19.54 -13.72
C ALA A 35 -1.16 -19.99 -13.63
N ILE A 36 -0.42 -19.57 -12.60
CA ILE A 36 0.95 -20.08 -12.33
C ILE A 36 0.95 -21.44 -11.62
N GLY A 37 -0.22 -22.05 -11.41
CA GLY A 37 -0.40 -23.43 -10.96
C GLY A 37 -0.50 -23.62 -9.44
N LEU A 38 -0.77 -22.56 -8.65
CA LEU A 38 -0.94 -22.73 -7.21
C LEU A 38 -2.29 -23.36 -6.88
N GLU A 39 -2.28 -24.25 -5.90
CA GLU A 39 -3.51 -24.81 -5.34
C GLU A 39 -4.30 -23.73 -4.58
N ARG A 40 -5.64 -23.82 -4.62
CA ARG A 40 -6.57 -22.89 -3.93
C ARG A 40 -6.22 -22.64 -2.46
N THR A 41 -5.75 -23.66 -1.76
CA THR A 41 -5.31 -23.57 -0.36
C THR A 41 -4.10 -22.65 -0.20
N ALA A 42 -3.09 -22.77 -1.07
CA ALA A 42 -1.92 -21.90 -1.08
C ALA A 42 -2.27 -20.45 -1.44
N ILE A 43 -3.19 -20.25 -2.40
CA ILE A 43 -3.71 -18.92 -2.75
C ILE A 43 -4.38 -18.26 -1.53
N GLY A 44 -5.23 -19.02 -0.83
CA GLY A 44 -5.87 -18.56 0.41
C GLY A 44 -4.85 -18.13 1.46
N TRP A 45 -3.79 -18.91 1.68
CA TRP A 45 -2.71 -18.56 2.60
C TRP A 45 -1.95 -17.29 2.19
N ILE A 46 -1.66 -17.11 0.91
CA ILE A 46 -1.03 -15.88 0.41
C ILE A 46 -1.94 -14.67 0.68
N PHE A 47 -3.24 -14.79 0.45
CA PHE A 47 -4.20 -13.71 0.71
C PHE A 47 -4.29 -13.39 2.21
N THR A 48 -4.34 -14.41 3.07
CA THR A 48 -4.32 -14.23 4.52
C THR A 48 -3.03 -13.56 4.99
N ALA A 49 -1.88 -13.99 4.46
CA ALA A 49 -0.58 -13.39 4.77
C ALA A 49 -0.53 -11.92 4.31
N ALA A 50 -1.03 -11.61 3.12
CA ALA A 50 -1.10 -10.25 2.58
C ALA A 50 -1.92 -9.33 3.50
N LEU A 51 -3.14 -9.76 3.87
CA LEU A 51 -4.04 -8.97 4.72
C LEU A 51 -3.53 -8.84 6.16
N GLY A 52 -3.14 -9.95 6.79
CA GLY A 52 -2.65 -9.97 8.17
C GLY A 52 -1.29 -9.27 8.30
N GLY A 53 -0.40 -9.49 7.34
CA GLY A 53 0.90 -8.84 7.25
C GLY A 53 0.79 -7.35 7.04
N GLY A 54 -0.10 -6.90 6.14
CA GLY A 54 -0.38 -5.48 5.96
C GLY A 54 -0.88 -4.82 7.24
N ALA A 55 -1.83 -5.44 7.95
CA ALA A 55 -2.33 -4.93 9.23
C ALA A 55 -1.21 -4.81 10.27
N LEU A 56 -0.36 -5.84 10.40
CA LEU A 56 0.81 -5.82 11.29
C LEU A 56 1.79 -4.70 10.92
N MET A 57 2.14 -4.61 9.63
CA MET A 57 3.05 -3.60 9.10
C MET A 57 2.51 -2.19 9.31
N THR A 58 1.20 -1.99 9.16
CA THR A 58 0.53 -0.72 9.45
C THR A 58 0.76 -0.31 10.90
N VAL A 59 0.50 -1.20 11.86
CA VAL A 59 0.71 -0.92 13.29
C VAL A 59 2.18 -0.62 13.60
N VAL A 60 3.10 -1.45 13.11
CA VAL A 60 4.54 -1.30 13.40
C VAL A 60 5.10 -0.02 12.77
N LEU A 61 4.83 0.22 11.49
CA LEU A 61 5.43 1.34 10.76
C LEU A 61 4.80 2.67 11.14
N THR A 62 3.50 2.72 11.47
CA THR A 62 2.91 3.96 11.97
C THR A 62 3.46 4.35 13.34
N ALA A 63 3.71 3.38 14.23
CA ALA A 63 4.32 3.65 15.55
C ALA A 63 5.74 4.23 15.45
N VAL A 64 6.51 3.83 14.44
CA VAL A 64 7.89 4.29 14.23
C VAL A 64 7.96 5.51 13.28
N ALA A 65 6.84 5.91 12.67
CA ALA A 65 6.81 6.91 11.59
C ALA A 65 7.27 8.31 12.01
N ASP A 66 6.96 8.72 13.23
CA ASP A 66 7.36 10.03 13.72
C ASP A 66 8.86 10.09 14.06
N ALA A 67 9.48 8.95 14.42
CA ALA A 67 10.91 8.84 14.71
C ALA A 67 11.78 8.62 13.46
N ALA A 68 11.31 7.81 12.51
CA ALA A 68 12.06 7.47 11.28
C ALA A 68 11.91 8.50 10.14
N GLY A 69 10.96 9.42 10.27
CA GLY A 69 10.65 10.42 9.25
C GLY A 69 9.68 9.88 8.19
N ARG A 70 8.51 10.52 8.12
CA ARG A 70 7.38 10.10 7.27
C ARG A 70 7.72 9.94 5.79
N ARG A 71 8.50 10.87 5.23
CA ARG A 71 8.95 10.80 3.82
C ARG A 71 9.83 9.58 3.54
N SER A 72 10.74 9.25 4.45
CA SER A 72 11.65 8.10 4.30
C SER A 72 10.86 6.80 4.26
N LEU A 73 9.86 6.66 5.13
CA LEU A 73 8.99 5.48 5.17
C LEU A 73 8.13 5.33 3.92
N LEU A 74 7.59 6.42 3.36
CA LEU A 74 6.86 6.34 2.09
C LEU A 74 7.75 5.83 0.95
N ILE A 75 9.00 6.30 0.88
CA ILE A 75 9.96 5.84 -0.13
C ILE A 75 10.33 4.38 0.10
N ALA A 76 10.68 4.00 1.33
CA ALA A 76 11.04 2.62 1.68
C ALA A 76 9.88 1.65 1.38
N GLY A 77 8.65 2.03 1.74
CA GLY A 77 7.45 1.27 1.40
C GLY A 77 7.28 1.11 -0.11
N ALA A 78 7.42 2.19 -0.89
CA ALA A 78 7.29 2.12 -2.35
C ALA A 78 8.35 1.21 -2.99
N VAL A 79 9.58 1.22 -2.46
CA VAL A 79 10.64 0.30 -2.88
C VAL A 79 10.27 -1.15 -2.55
N LEU A 80 9.78 -1.42 -1.34
CA LEU A 80 9.31 -2.76 -0.94
C LEU A 80 8.15 -3.24 -1.82
N MET A 81 7.21 -2.38 -2.16
CA MET A 81 6.12 -2.70 -3.10
C MET A 81 6.67 -3.10 -4.48
N ALA A 82 7.62 -2.35 -5.02
CA ALA A 82 8.24 -2.65 -6.31
C ALA A 82 9.01 -3.99 -6.27
N LEU A 83 9.78 -4.23 -5.22
CA LEU A 83 10.50 -5.48 -5.00
C LEU A 83 9.54 -6.67 -4.88
N ALA A 84 8.42 -6.52 -4.18
CA ALA A 84 7.41 -7.56 -4.11
C ALA A 84 6.83 -7.90 -5.49
N GLY A 85 6.54 -6.88 -6.32
CA GLY A 85 6.14 -7.10 -7.72
C GLY A 85 7.16 -7.92 -8.51
N LEU A 86 8.47 -7.64 -8.33
CA LEU A 86 9.54 -8.43 -8.94
C LEU A 86 9.57 -9.88 -8.42
N VAL A 87 9.35 -10.10 -7.13
CA VAL A 87 9.25 -11.47 -6.58
C VAL A 87 8.06 -12.20 -7.20
N PHE A 88 6.90 -11.55 -7.31
CA PHE A 88 5.73 -12.13 -7.96
C PHE A 88 6.02 -12.54 -9.41
N LEU A 89 6.86 -11.80 -10.14
CA LEU A 89 7.27 -12.13 -11.50
C LEU A 89 8.33 -13.25 -11.57
N ALA A 90 9.21 -13.34 -10.58
CA ALA A 90 10.41 -14.18 -10.64
C ALA A 90 10.23 -15.60 -10.07
N THR A 91 9.18 -15.86 -9.29
CA THR A 91 9.00 -17.17 -8.64
C THR A 91 7.54 -17.59 -8.50
N ASN A 92 7.32 -18.90 -8.52
CA ASN A 92 6.02 -19.51 -8.22
C ASN A 92 5.99 -20.15 -6.81
N SER A 93 7.02 -19.93 -5.99
CA SER A 93 7.08 -20.48 -4.64
C SER A 93 6.06 -19.80 -3.72
N PRO A 94 5.07 -20.53 -3.17
CA PRO A 94 4.03 -19.91 -2.35
C PRO A 94 4.57 -19.18 -1.12
N ILE A 95 5.67 -19.67 -0.54
CA ILE A 95 6.31 -19.09 0.63
C ILE A 95 6.92 -17.73 0.28
N LEU A 96 7.67 -17.65 -0.83
CA LEU A 96 8.29 -16.39 -1.27
C LEU A 96 7.22 -15.37 -1.67
N LEU A 97 6.15 -15.82 -2.33
CA LEU A 97 5.00 -14.98 -2.67
C LEU A 97 4.28 -14.45 -1.43
N ALA A 98 4.10 -15.27 -0.40
CA ALA A 98 3.50 -14.83 0.87
C ALA A 98 4.38 -13.79 1.58
N ILE A 99 5.69 -14.00 1.65
CA ILE A 99 6.65 -13.04 2.21
C ILE A 99 6.59 -11.71 1.44
N ALA A 100 6.64 -11.78 0.10
CA ALA A 100 6.52 -10.61 -0.75
C ALA A 100 5.18 -9.89 -0.55
N ALA A 101 4.08 -10.64 -0.38
CA ALA A 101 2.77 -10.06 -0.15
C ALA A 101 2.68 -9.29 1.18
N ILE A 102 3.31 -9.79 2.24
CA ILE A 102 3.40 -9.14 3.55
C ILE A 102 4.18 -7.81 3.43
N PHE A 103 5.43 -7.88 2.95
CA PHE A 103 6.32 -6.71 2.98
C PHE A 103 6.04 -5.70 1.88
N GLY A 104 5.57 -6.15 0.73
CA GLY A 104 5.14 -5.30 -0.38
C GLY A 104 3.71 -4.82 -0.28
N THR A 105 3.06 -5.01 0.89
CA THR A 105 1.71 -4.54 1.19
C THR A 105 0.69 -4.88 0.10
N ILE A 106 0.82 -6.07 -0.51
CA ILE A 106 -0.08 -6.54 -1.56
C ILE A 106 -1.48 -6.73 -0.97
N SER A 107 -2.53 -6.45 -1.74
CA SER A 107 -3.90 -6.55 -1.24
C SER A 107 -4.82 -7.27 -2.23
N PRO A 108 -5.42 -8.40 -1.84
CA PRO A 108 -6.47 -9.04 -2.62
C PRO A 108 -7.83 -8.33 -2.51
N SER A 109 -7.98 -7.36 -1.59
CA SER A 109 -9.27 -6.70 -1.30
C SER A 109 -9.50 -5.42 -2.09
N GLY A 110 -8.48 -4.94 -2.83
CA GLY A 110 -8.53 -3.70 -3.60
C GLY A 110 -8.35 -2.44 -2.74
N LYS A 111 -8.37 -2.58 -1.42
CA LYS A 111 -8.03 -1.52 -0.48
C LYS A 111 -6.57 -1.60 -0.10
N GLU A 112 -5.99 -0.46 0.21
CA GLU A 112 -4.69 -0.41 0.85
C GLU A 112 -4.72 -1.11 2.22
N VAL A 113 -3.72 -1.94 2.48
CA VAL A 113 -3.53 -2.63 3.77
C VAL A 113 -2.19 -2.24 4.40
N GLY A 114 -1.49 -1.25 3.83
CA GLY A 114 -0.19 -0.77 4.29
C GLY A 114 -0.26 0.55 5.07
N PRO A 115 0.89 1.04 5.54
CA PRO A 115 0.97 2.25 6.35
C PRO A 115 0.87 3.55 5.55
N PHE A 116 0.79 3.52 4.20
CA PHE A 116 0.91 4.74 3.41
C PHE A 116 -0.25 5.68 3.72
N LEU A 117 -1.50 5.19 3.72
CA LEU A 117 -2.67 6.02 3.99
C LEU A 117 -2.53 6.77 5.32
N SER A 118 -2.17 6.06 6.38
CA SER A 118 -2.00 6.65 7.71
C SER A 118 -0.89 7.69 7.75
N ILE A 119 0.24 7.42 7.10
CA ILE A 119 1.38 8.35 7.03
C ILE A 119 1.02 9.58 6.19
N GLU A 120 0.43 9.39 5.01
CA GLU A 120 0.03 10.45 4.09
C GLU A 120 -1.03 11.36 4.71
N GLN A 121 -2.04 10.78 5.38
CA GLN A 121 -3.07 11.53 6.12
C GLN A 121 -2.48 12.33 7.29
N ALA A 122 -1.40 11.86 7.91
CA ALA A 122 -0.70 12.62 8.93
C ALA A 122 0.09 13.81 8.35
N ILE A 123 0.56 13.73 7.10
CA ILE A 123 1.25 14.82 6.39
C ILE A 123 0.26 15.83 5.81
N LEU A 124 -0.90 15.38 5.32
CA LEU A 124 -1.87 16.18 4.56
C LEU A 124 -2.22 17.55 5.21
N PRO A 125 -2.47 17.68 6.53
CA PRO A 125 -2.75 18.97 7.19
C PRO A 125 -1.63 20.00 7.10
N GLN A 126 -0.40 19.57 6.84
CA GLN A 126 0.79 20.41 6.69
C GLN A 126 0.96 20.92 5.26
N THR A 127 0.18 20.40 4.32
CA THR A 127 0.28 20.73 2.88
C THR A 127 -0.78 21.75 2.41
N THR A 128 -1.67 22.17 3.31
CA THR A 128 -2.75 23.12 3.06
C THR A 128 -3.00 24.02 4.28
N GLU A 129 -3.81 25.06 4.11
CA GLU A 129 -4.20 25.98 5.18
C GLU A 129 -5.27 25.36 6.10
N ASP A 130 -5.32 25.80 7.36
CA ASP A 130 -6.24 25.29 8.39
C ASP A 130 -7.70 25.23 7.94
N ARG A 131 -8.20 26.29 7.28
CA ARG A 131 -9.58 26.39 6.75
C ARG A 131 -9.91 25.36 5.67
N ASN A 132 -8.89 24.82 4.99
CA ASN A 132 -9.04 23.90 3.86
C ASN A 132 -8.82 22.43 4.26
N ARG A 133 -8.39 22.14 5.50
CA ARG A 133 -8.04 20.78 5.93
C ARG A 133 -9.17 19.78 5.75
N THR A 134 -10.40 20.12 6.14
CA THR A 134 -11.57 19.24 5.99
C THR A 134 -11.84 18.91 4.52
N ALA A 135 -11.75 19.90 3.63
CA ALA A 135 -11.96 19.68 2.20
C ALA A 135 -10.83 18.83 1.58
N ALA A 136 -9.59 19.02 2.02
CA ALA A 136 -8.45 18.22 1.60
C ALA A 136 -8.62 16.74 2.02
N PHE A 137 -9.00 16.48 3.28
CA PHE A 137 -9.30 15.12 3.74
C PHE A 137 -10.47 14.48 2.99
N ALA A 138 -11.54 15.25 2.73
CA ALA A 138 -12.71 14.77 2.00
C ALA A 138 -12.39 14.41 0.54
N ALA A 139 -11.44 15.11 -0.10
CA ALA A 139 -11.00 14.78 -1.44
C ALA A 139 -10.00 13.62 -1.48
N TYR A 140 -9.31 13.35 -0.36
CA TYR A 140 -8.28 12.32 -0.26
C TYR A 140 -8.85 10.91 0.00
N ASN A 141 -10.05 10.82 0.59
CA ASN A 141 -10.75 9.57 0.90
C ASN A 141 -11.86 9.28 -0.12
#